data_AF-A0A7S3L6X3-F1
#
_entry.id   AF-A0A7S3L6X3-F1
#
_cell.length_a   1.000
_cell.length_b   1.000
_cell.length_c   1.000
_cell.angle_alpha   90.00
_cell.angle_beta   90.00
_cell.angle_gamma   90.00
#
_symmetry.space_group_name_H-M   'P 1'
#
loop_
_entity.id
_entity.type
_entity.pdbx_description
1 polymer ?
#
loop_
_entity_poly.entity_id
_entity_poly.type
_entity_poly.pdbx_seq_one_letter_code
_entity_poly.pdbx_strand_id
1 'polypeptide(L)'
;MSPIPEGASAHLKAMWAEIPKQREFIELLKYNQASRGVEGLQARMAERAVTHKTWRQMKGMDRVIFELNHPGNKPFAIGFAITTATMLYMYFSSLGSPAAEKESKYWQRFHAKKDHH
;
A
#
# COMPACT_ATOMS: atom_id res chain seq x y z
N MET A 1 49.13 2.84 -1.37
CA MET A 1 49.02 3.74 -2.54
C MET A 1 50.42 3.82 -3.12
N SER A 2 50.62 3.41 -4.37
CA SER A 2 51.97 3.45 -4.95
C SER A 2 52.42 4.91 -5.13
N PRO A 3 53.69 5.25 -4.85
CA PRO A 3 54.17 6.62 -4.92
C PRO A 3 54.13 7.16 -6.36
N ILE A 4 53.88 8.45 -6.51
CA ILE A 4 53.89 9.14 -7.80
C ILE A 4 55.33 9.11 -8.35
N PRO A 5 55.57 8.70 -9.61
CA PRO A 5 56.93 8.66 -10.17
C PRO A 5 57.58 10.06 -10.16
N GLU A 6 58.81 10.17 -9.62
CA GLU A 6 59.48 11.47 -9.41
C GLU A 6 59.80 12.24 -10.70
N GLY A 7 59.80 11.59 -11.87
CA GLY A 7 59.98 12.23 -13.19
C GLY A 7 58.71 12.49 -13.99
N ALA A 8 57.52 12.27 -13.41
CA ALA A 8 56.27 12.37 -14.17
C ALA A 8 55.95 13.81 -14.59
N SER A 9 55.47 13.98 -15.83
CA SER A 9 54.97 15.26 -16.33
C SER A 9 53.76 15.74 -15.50
N ALA A 10 53.50 17.05 -15.50
CA ALA A 10 52.37 17.62 -14.75
C ALA A 10 51.02 16.96 -15.09
N HIS A 11 50.84 16.61 -16.37
CA HIS A 11 49.67 15.86 -16.85
C HIS A 11 49.56 14.46 -16.23
N LEU A 12 50.66 13.71 -16.17
CA LEU A 12 50.69 12.37 -15.56
C LEU A 12 50.43 12.42 -14.06
N LYS A 13 50.92 13.45 -13.35
CA LYS A 13 50.64 13.66 -11.93
C LYS A 13 49.15 13.95 -11.68
N ALA A 14 48.52 14.74 -12.56
CA ALA A 14 47.08 14.99 -12.50
C ALA A 14 46.26 13.72 -12.75
N MET A 15 46.63 12.90 -13.75
CA MET A 15 45.98 11.61 -13.99
C MET A 15 46.13 10.66 -12.79
N TRP A 16 47.32 10.61 -12.18
CA TRP A 16 47.57 9.79 -10.99
C TRP A 16 46.72 10.18 -9.79
N ALA A 17 46.47 11.48 -9.59
CA ALA A 17 45.61 11.98 -8.54
C ALA A 17 44.13 11.60 -8.73
N GLU A 18 43.71 11.34 -9.97
CA GLU A 18 42.33 10.96 -10.32
C GLU A 18 42.09 9.43 -10.26
N ILE A 19 43.15 8.60 -10.19
CA ILE A 19 43.04 7.13 -10.11
C ILE A 19 42.11 6.64 -8.99
N PRO A 20 42.13 7.20 -7.76
CA PRO A 20 41.23 6.76 -6.69
C PRO A 20 39.75 6.98 -7.04
N LYS A 21 39.41 8.14 -7.61
CA LYS A 21 38.04 8.44 -8.05
C LYS A 21 37.61 7.53 -9.19
N GLN A 22 38.50 7.22 -10.12
CA GLN A 22 38.23 6.26 -11.19
C GLN A 22 37.95 4.87 -10.64
N ARG A 23 38.67 4.43 -9.60
CA ARG A 23 38.41 3.16 -8.92
C ARG A 23 37.04 3.14 -8.24
N GLU A 24 36.69 4.19 -7.50
CA GLU A 24 35.37 4.33 -6.89
C GLU A 24 34.26 4.28 -7.95
N PHE A 25 34.44 4.97 -9.07
CA PHE A 25 33.50 4.95 -10.17
C PHE A 25 33.35 3.56 -10.80
N ILE A 26 34.45 2.82 -10.97
CA ILE A 26 34.42 1.45 -11.48
C ILE A 26 33.69 0.50 -10.51
N GLU A 27 33.91 0.64 -9.19
CA GLU A 27 33.19 -0.16 -8.20
C GLU A 27 31.68 0.15 -8.19
N LEU A 28 31.30 1.43 -8.35
CA LEU A 28 29.92 1.83 -8.52
C LEU A 28 29.30 1.21 -9.79
N LEU A 29 30.04 1.17 -10.90
CA LEU A 29 29.58 0.55 -12.13
C LEU A 29 29.40 -0.97 -11.99
N LYS A 30 30.31 -1.66 -11.30
CA LYS A 30 30.19 -3.09 -10.99
C LYS A 30 28.97 -3.38 -10.12
N TYR A 31 28.75 -2.57 -9.08
CA TYR A 31 27.56 -2.66 -8.23
C TYR A 31 26.27 -2.42 -9.02
N ASN A 32 26.25 -1.40 -9.86
CA ASN A 32 25.11 -1.11 -10.73
C ASN A 32 24.87 -2.22 -11.75
N GLN A 33 25.92 -2.86 -12.27
CA GLN A 33 25.80 -4.00 -13.17
C GLN A 33 25.30 -5.25 -12.45
N ALA A 34 25.77 -5.53 -11.23
CA ALA A 34 25.32 -6.65 -10.42
C ALA A 34 23.85 -6.51 -9.96
N SER A 35 23.39 -5.27 -9.75
CA SER A 35 21.99 -4.96 -9.42
C SER A 35 21.07 -4.85 -10.65
N ARG A 36 21.62 -4.93 -11.88
CA ARG A 36 20.87 -5.01 -13.13
C ARG A 36 20.60 -6.48 -13.47
N GLY A 37 19.35 -6.78 -13.81
CA GLY A 37 18.89 -8.14 -14.12
C GLY A 37 17.45 -8.34 -13.65
N VAL A 38 16.77 -9.37 -14.17
CA VAL A 38 15.40 -9.70 -13.78
C VAL A 38 15.33 -10.03 -12.28
N GLU A 39 16.32 -10.75 -11.77
CA GLU A 39 16.41 -11.11 -10.35
C GLU A 39 16.61 -9.89 -9.44
N GLY A 40 17.53 -8.98 -9.79
CA GLY A 40 17.72 -7.72 -9.05
C GLY A 40 16.53 -6.76 -9.16
N LEU A 41 15.76 -6.83 -10.24
CA LEU A 41 14.49 -6.13 -10.37
C LEU A 41 13.43 -6.75 -9.45
N GLN A 42 13.30 -8.08 -9.44
CA GLN A 42 12.38 -8.81 -8.57
C GLN A 42 12.68 -8.59 -7.09
N ALA A 43 13.96 -8.63 -6.69
CA ALA A 43 14.37 -8.34 -5.32
C ALA A 43 13.99 -6.92 -4.88
N ARG A 44 14.23 -5.90 -5.73
CA ARG A 44 13.81 -4.51 -5.45
C ARG A 44 12.30 -4.33 -5.43
N MET A 45 11.57 -5.06 -6.28
CA MET A 45 10.10 -5.05 -6.28
C MET A 45 9.54 -5.71 -5.01
N ALA A 46 10.11 -6.84 -4.60
CA ALA A 46 9.74 -7.54 -3.37
C ALA A 46 10.05 -6.69 -2.14
N GLU A 47 11.24 -6.09 -2.07
CA GLU A 47 11.62 -5.17 -1.00
C GLU A 47 10.66 -3.99 -0.93
N ARG A 48 10.33 -3.34 -2.05
CA ARG A 48 9.37 -2.22 -2.10
C ARG A 48 7.95 -2.63 -1.67
N ALA A 49 7.52 -3.84 -2.00
CA ALA A 49 6.22 -4.36 -1.59
C ALA A 49 6.12 -4.52 -0.06
N VAL A 50 7.26 -4.77 0.61
CA VAL A 50 7.34 -4.94 2.07
C VAL A 50 7.60 -3.61 2.78
N THR A 51 8.44 -2.73 2.23
CA THR A 51 8.93 -1.53 2.93
C THR A 51 8.09 -0.28 2.69
N HIS A 52 7.31 -0.21 1.61
CA HIS A 52 6.57 1.01 1.25
C HIS A 52 5.06 0.76 1.09
N LYS A 53 4.37 0.48 2.20
CA LYS A 53 2.92 0.74 2.29
C LYS A 53 2.71 2.20 2.72
N THR A 54 3.01 3.15 1.84
CA THR A 54 2.60 4.55 2.10
C THR A 54 1.09 4.66 1.92
N TRP A 55 0.43 5.54 2.68
CA TRP A 55 -1.03 5.75 2.58
C TRP A 55 -1.50 6.11 1.16
N ARG A 56 -0.62 6.70 0.34
CA ARG A 56 -0.88 7.04 -1.07
C ARG A 56 -0.88 5.83 -2.00
N GLN A 57 -0.22 4.74 -1.61
CA GLN A 57 -0.12 3.51 -2.39
C GLN A 57 -1.17 2.47 -1.97
N MET A 58 -1.81 2.66 -0.80
CA MET A 58 -2.90 1.81 -0.34
C MET A 58 -4.16 2.03 -1.19
N LYS A 59 -4.83 0.94 -1.56
CA LYS A 59 -6.10 0.94 -2.31
C LYS A 59 -7.11 -0.01 -1.64
N GLY A 60 -8.39 0.24 -1.88
CA GLY A 60 -9.47 -0.64 -1.40
C GLY A 60 -9.46 -0.79 0.12
N MET A 61 -9.59 -2.04 0.59
CA MET A 61 -9.71 -2.36 2.02
C MET A 61 -8.49 -1.98 2.86
N ASP A 62 -7.28 -2.09 2.30
CA ASP A 62 -6.05 -1.68 3.00
C ASP A 62 -6.09 -0.19 3.37
N ARG A 63 -6.62 0.64 2.46
CA ARG A 63 -6.77 2.08 2.70
C ARG A 63 -7.86 2.37 3.73
N VAL A 64 -8.99 1.66 3.65
CA VAL A 64 -10.08 1.79 4.64
C VAL A 64 -9.57 1.44 6.04
N ILE A 65 -8.87 0.32 6.19
CA ILE A 65 -8.31 -0.11 7.48
C ILE A 65 -7.28 0.90 8.00
N PHE A 66 -6.43 1.43 7.13
CA PHE A 66 -5.47 2.47 7.50
C PHE A 66 -6.17 3.75 7.97
N GLU A 67 -7.19 4.22 7.25
CA GLU A 67 -7.96 5.41 7.61
C GLU A 67 -8.76 5.22 8.91
N LEU A 68 -9.31 4.04 9.17
CA LEU A 68 -9.99 3.70 10.43
C LEU A 68 -9.03 3.69 11.64
N ASN A 69 -7.77 3.32 11.42
CA ASN A 69 -6.76 3.31 12.47
C ASN A 69 -6.13 4.68 12.72
N HIS A 70 -6.39 5.67 11.87
CA HIS A 70 -5.87 7.02 12.04
C HIS A 70 -6.51 7.70 13.29
N PRO A 71 -5.72 8.24 14.23
CA PRO A 71 -6.24 8.72 15.51
C PRO A 71 -7.26 9.85 15.37
N GLY A 72 -7.13 10.71 14.34
CA GLY A 72 -8.10 11.76 14.05
C GLY A 72 -9.43 11.26 13.48
N ASN A 73 -9.46 10.08 12.84
CA ASN A 73 -10.66 9.53 12.19
C ASN A 73 -11.40 8.52 13.07
N LYS A 74 -10.73 7.96 14.08
CA LYS A 74 -11.32 6.97 15.01
C LYS A 74 -12.66 7.41 15.61
N PRO A 75 -12.82 8.63 16.15
CA PRO A 75 -14.10 9.05 16.73
C PRO A 75 -15.25 9.07 15.70
N PHE A 76 -14.98 9.51 14.47
CA PHE A 76 -15.96 9.53 13.39
C PHE A 76 -16.34 8.13 12.92
N ALA A 77 -15.37 7.22 12.82
CA ALA A 77 -15.61 5.83 12.50
C ALA A 77 -16.49 5.13 13.55
N ILE A 78 -16.21 5.37 14.83
CA ILE A 78 -17.00 4.84 15.95
C ILE A 78 -18.42 5.43 15.90
N GLY A 79 -18.54 6.75 15.72
CA GLY A 79 -19.84 7.42 15.60
C GLY A 79 -20.66 6.87 14.44
N PHE A 80 -20.06 6.74 13.25
CA PHE A 80 -20.71 6.15 12.08
C PHE A 80 -21.19 4.72 12.34
N ALA A 81 -20.35 3.89 12.96
CA ALA A 81 -20.71 2.51 13.29
C ALA A 81 -21.92 2.45 14.25
N ILE A 82 -21.93 3.29 15.29
CA ILE A 82 -23.03 3.37 16.25
C ILE A 82 -24.31 3.83 15.54
N THR A 83 -24.27 4.96 14.82
CA THR A 83 -25.46 5.50 14.14
C THR A 83 -26.03 4.52 13.12
N THR A 84 -25.17 3.85 12.36
CA THR A 84 -25.59 2.83 11.38
C THR A 84 -26.22 1.62 12.07
N ALA A 85 -25.62 1.12 13.15
CA ALA A 85 -26.18 0.01 13.92
C ALA A 85 -27.55 0.37 14.52
N THR A 86 -27.69 1.56 15.08
CA THR A 86 -28.97 2.05 15.62
C THR A 86 -30.02 2.18 14.52
N MET A 87 -29.68 2.77 13.37
CA MET A 87 -30.59 2.88 12.22
C MET A 87 -31.04 1.52 11.71
N LEU A 88 -30.12 0.57 11.54
CA LEU A 88 -30.45 -0.79 11.12
C LEU A 88 -31.35 -1.49 12.14
N TYR A 89 -31.04 -1.37 13.43
CA TYR A 89 -31.87 -1.92 14.49
C TYR A 89 -33.29 -1.36 14.45
N MET A 90 -33.44 -0.03 14.35
CA MET A 90 -34.75 0.62 14.24
C MET A 90 -35.50 0.20 12.98
N TYR A 91 -34.82 0.10 11.83
CA TYR A 91 -35.42 -0.36 10.58
C TYR A 91 -35.96 -1.78 10.71
N PHE A 92 -35.14 -2.74 11.16
CA PHE A 92 -35.55 -4.14 11.30
C PHE A 92 -36.58 -4.36 12.41
N SER A 93 -36.61 -3.50 13.42
CA SER A 93 -37.61 -3.56 14.50
C SER A 93 -38.95 -2.94 14.10
N SER A 94 -39.02 -2.21 12.99
CA SER A 94 -40.23 -1.54 12.51
C SER A 94 -40.58 -1.95 11.08
N LEU A 95 -40.12 -1.18 10.10
CA LEU A 95 -40.48 -1.30 8.68
C LEU A 95 -40.01 -2.60 8.04
N GLY A 96 -38.87 -3.13 8.49
CA GLY A 96 -38.32 -4.42 8.07
C GLY A 96 -38.68 -5.57 9.02
N SER A 97 -39.65 -5.39 9.92
CA SER A 97 -40.05 -6.45 10.85
C SER A 97 -40.92 -7.51 10.18
N PRO A 98 -40.94 -8.76 10.68
CA PRO A 98 -41.84 -9.79 10.15
C PRO A 98 -43.33 -9.42 10.21
N ALA A 99 -43.72 -8.55 11.15
CA ALA A 99 -45.09 -8.03 11.24
C ALA A 99 -45.39 -7.08 10.07
N ALA A 100 -44.49 -6.13 9.80
CA ALA A 100 -44.62 -5.22 8.66
C ALA A 100 -44.59 -5.97 7.31
N GLU A 101 -43.80 -7.04 7.20
CA GLU A 101 -43.79 -7.90 6.02
C GLU A 101 -45.13 -8.64 5.82
N LYS A 102 -45.74 -9.14 6.90
CA LYS A 102 -47.06 -9.80 6.87
C LYS A 102 -48.19 -8.87 6.46
N GLU A 103 -48.14 -7.63 6.94
CA GLU A 103 -49.17 -6.61 6.66
C GLU A 103 -48.97 -5.93 5.28
N SER A 104 -47.76 -6.01 4.71
CA SER A 104 -47.46 -5.43 3.41
C SER A 104 -48.03 -6.25 2.25
N LYS A 105 -49.09 -5.72 1.60
CA LYS A 105 -49.69 -6.30 0.38
C LYS A 105 -48.68 -6.53 -0.74
N TYR A 106 -47.71 -5.62 -0.89
CA TYR A 106 -46.65 -5.77 -1.90
C TYR A 106 -45.72 -6.93 -1.54
N TRP A 107 -45.25 -6.99 -0.30
CA TRP A 107 -44.28 -7.99 0.14
C TRP A 107 -44.88 -9.40 0.08
N GLN A 108 -46.12 -9.56 0.54
CA GLN A 108 -46.87 -10.82 0.43
C GLN A 108 -47.07 -11.27 -1.02
N ARG A 109 -47.25 -10.33 -1.96
CA ARG A 109 -47.49 -10.67 -3.37
C ARG A 109 -46.23 -11.17 -4.10
N PHE A 110 -45.04 -10.71 -3.72
CA PHE A 110 -43.81 -10.93 -4.49
C PHE A 110 -42.69 -11.66 -3.74
N HIS A 111 -42.72 -11.70 -2.41
CA HIS A 111 -41.62 -12.23 -1.60
C HIS A 111 -42.04 -13.31 -0.59
N ALA A 112 -43.31 -13.39 -0.20
CA ALA A 112 -43.79 -14.55 0.54
C ALA A 112 -43.74 -15.81 -0.35
N LYS A 113 -43.07 -16.86 0.10
CA LYS A 113 -43.08 -18.15 -0.61
C LYS A 113 -44.52 -18.64 -0.64
N LYS A 114 -45.07 -18.86 -1.84
CA LYS A 114 -46.34 -19.58 -1.99
C LYS A 114 -46.05 -21.04 -1.69
N ASP A 115 -46.33 -21.45 -0.47
CA ASP A 115 -46.41 -22.87 -0.14
C ASP A 115 -47.61 -23.44 -0.91
N HIS A 116 -47.35 -24.02 -2.07
CA HIS A 116 -48.30 -24.81 -2.82
C HIS A 116 -48.35 -26.21 -2.21
N HIS A 117 -49.22 -26.40 -1.20
CA HIS A 117 -49.65 -27.71 -0.72
C HIS A 117 -51.14 -27.68 -0.38
#